data_AF-A0A5C8MQ33-F1
#
_entry.id   AF-A0A5C8MQ33-F1
#
_cell.length_a   1.000
_cell.length_b   1.000
_cell.length_c   1.000
_cell.angle_alpha   90.00
_cell.angle_beta   90.00
_cell.angle_gamma   90.00
#
_symmetry.space_group_name_H-M   'P 1'
#
loop_
_entity.id
_entity.type
_entity.pdbx_description
1 polymer ?
#
loop_
_entity_poly.entity_id
_entity_poly.type
_entity_poly.pdbx_seq_one_letter_code
_entity_poly.pdbx_strand_id
1 'polypeptide(L)' 'MVKKWRQHMRRWLTDKLELPADIVMDLPRITMVGQIHIYIENHRGLLTFSDKELR' A
#
# COMPACT_ATOMS: atom_id res chain seq x y z
N MET A 1 -13.87 13.88 17.37
CA MET A 1 -14.87 13.78 16.28
C MET A 1 -14.30 13.23 14.97
N VAL A 2 -13.13 13.67 14.50
CA VAL A 2 -12.51 13.22 13.22
C VAL A 2 -12.26 11.70 13.10
N LYS A 3 -11.84 11.03 14.18
CA LYS A 3 -11.57 9.57 14.18
C LYS A 3 -12.79 8.71 13.81
N LYS A 4 -13.98 9.05 14.31
CA LYS A 4 -15.21 8.27 14.06
C LYS A 4 -15.66 8.37 12.61
N TRP A 5 -15.51 9.55 11.99
CA TRP A 5 -15.86 9.79 10.61
C TRP A 5 -14.94 9.05 9.64
N ARG A 6 -13.61 9.06 9.89
CA ARG A 6 -12.63 8.28 9.10
C ARG A 6 -12.93 6.78 9.14
N GLN A 7 -13.34 6.27 10.30
CA GLN A 7 -13.72 4.85 10.46
C GLN A 7 -15.00 4.50 9.70
N HIS A 8 -16.00 5.39 9.69
CA HIS A 8 -17.23 5.20 8.91
C HIS A 8 -16.98 5.22 7.41
N MET A 9 -16.14 6.13 6.92
CA MET A 9 -15.77 6.16 5.50
C MET A 9 -14.98 4.92 5.06
N ARG A 10 -14.03 4.45 5.90
CA ARG A 10 -13.28 3.22 5.65
C ARG A 10 -14.22 2.02 5.48
N ARG A 11 -15.17 1.87 6.40
CA ARG A 11 -16.15 0.77 6.40
C ARG A 11 -17.04 0.84 5.16
N TRP A 12 -17.54 2.03 4.84
CA TRP A 12 -18.35 2.25 3.65
C TRP A 12 -17.61 1.93 2.34
N LEU A 13 -16.33 2.32 2.21
CA LEU A 13 -15.51 2.00 1.05
C LEU A 13 -15.25 0.49 0.89
N THR A 14 -14.94 -0.21 1.99
CA THR A 14 -14.74 -1.66 1.98
C THR A 14 -16.02 -2.40 1.58
N ASP A 15 -17.18 -1.98 2.09
CA ASP A 15 -18.46 -2.64 1.84
C ASP A 15 -19.03 -2.34 0.44
N LYS A 16 -18.79 -1.14 -0.12
CA LYS A 16 -19.35 -0.73 -1.43
C LYS A 16 -18.50 -1.11 -2.63
N LEU A 17 -17.18 -1.20 -2.47
CA LEU A 17 -16.24 -1.38 -3.57
C LEU A 17 -15.52 -2.74 -3.54
N GLU A 18 -15.83 -3.60 -2.57
CA GLU A 18 -15.15 -4.89 -2.32
C GLU A 18 -13.62 -4.77 -2.32
N LEU A 19 -13.10 -3.58 -1.99
CA LEU A 19 -11.68 -3.31 -2.06
C LEU A 19 -10.97 -4.14 -1.00
N PRO A 20 -9.98 -4.96 -1.39
CA PRO A 20 -9.26 -5.79 -0.45
C PRO A 20 -8.52 -4.89 0.56
N ALA A 21 -8.35 -5.42 1.78
CA ALA A 21 -7.90 -4.65 2.93
C ALA A 21 -6.53 -3.98 2.71
N ASP A 22 -5.68 -4.58 1.87
CA ASP A 22 -4.37 -4.07 1.49
C ASP A 22 -4.42 -2.69 0.80
N ILE A 23 -5.45 -2.41 -0.03
CA ILE A 23 -5.65 -1.10 -0.66
C ILE A 23 -6.10 -0.06 0.38
N VAL A 24 -6.92 -0.47 1.34
CA VAL A 24 -7.50 0.42 2.36
C VAL A 24 -6.52 0.66 3.53
N MET A 25 -5.48 -0.17 3.66
CA MET A 25 -4.52 -0.15 4.76
C MET A 25 -3.17 0.47 4.43
N ASP A 26 -2.99 1.04 3.25
CA ASP A 26 -1.72 1.70 2.85
C ASP A 26 -0.53 0.73 2.97
N LEU A 27 -0.79 -0.56 2.72
CA LEU A 27 0.21 -1.61 2.85
C LEU A 27 1.10 -1.61 1.59
N PRO A 28 2.43 -1.79 1.75
CA PRO A 28 3.34 -1.84 0.62
C PRO A 28 3.02 -3.07 -0.25
N ARG A 29 2.90 -2.84 -1.56
CA ARG A 29 2.66 -3.90 -2.54
C ARG A 29 3.91 -4.09 -3.37
N ILE A 30 4.37 -5.34 -3.48
CA ILE A 30 5.55 -5.71 -4.26
C ILE A 30 5.12 -6.61 -5.42
N THR A 31 5.45 -6.20 -6.64
CA THR A 31 5.21 -6.98 -7.86
C THR A 31 6.52 -7.31 -8.54
N MET A 32 6.78 -8.59 -8.82
CA MET A 32 8.02 -9.06 -9.45
C MET A 32 7.73 -9.59 -10.86
N VAL A 33 8.46 -9.08 -11.86
CA VAL A 33 8.37 -9.53 -13.25
C VAL A 33 9.61 -10.36 -13.56
N GLY A 34 9.47 -11.69 -13.44
CA GLY A 34 10.57 -12.63 -13.60
C GLY A 34 11.73 -12.29 -12.64
N GLN A 35 12.95 -12.22 -13.17
CA GLN A 35 14.15 -11.84 -12.42
C GLN A 35 14.69 -10.45 -12.77
N ILE A 36 13.95 -9.68 -13.58
CA ILE A 36 14.46 -8.45 -14.21
C ILE A 36 13.90 -7.17 -13.62
N HIS A 37 12.74 -7.23 -12.94
CA HIS A 37 12.07 -6.04 -12.45
C HIS A 37 11.28 -6.29 -11.18
N ILE A 38 11.36 -5.34 -10.25
CA ILE A 38 10.53 -5.28 -9.04
C ILE A 38 9.85 -3.90 -9.01
N TYR A 39 8.53 -3.89 -8.87
CA TYR A 39 7.71 -2.70 -8.65
C TYR A 39 7.27 -2.66 -7.18
N ILE A 40 7.49 -1.55 -6.51
CA ILE A 40 7.07 -1.32 -5.12
C ILE A 40 6.10 -0.13 -5.09
N GLU A 41 4.85 -0.40 -4.74
CA GLU A 41 3.77 0.58 -4.64
C GLU A 41 3.41 0.82 -3.17
N ASN A 42 2.71 1.93 -2.89
CA ASN A 42 2.26 2.31 -1.54
C ASN A 42 3.38 2.28 -0.48
N HIS A 43 4.60 2.67 -0.87
CA HIS A 43 5.75 2.81 0.01
C HIS A 43 5.97 4.29 0.39
N ARG A 44 6.62 4.56 1.53
CA ARG A 44 6.90 5.94 2.01
C ARG A 44 8.09 6.63 1.29
N GLY A 45 8.52 6.09 0.15
CA GLY A 45 9.76 6.47 -0.53
C GLY A 45 10.95 5.56 -0.17
N LEU A 46 12.02 5.67 -0.95
CA LEU A 46 13.31 5.01 -0.69
C LEU A 46 14.19 5.94 0.15
N LEU A 47 14.76 5.41 1.23
CA LEU A 47 15.83 6.04 2.02
C LEU A 47 17.21 5.81 1.39
N THR A 48 17.46 4.62 0.83
CA THR A 48 18.75 4.25 0.22
C THR A 48 18.53 3.28 -0.95
N PHE A 49 19.21 3.54 -2.08
CA PHE A 49 19.23 2.65 -3.24
C PHE A 49 20.65 2.43 -3.74
N SER A 50 21.12 1.18 -3.72
CA SER A 50 22.40 0.75 -4.29
C SER A 50 22.33 -0.72 -4.71
N ASP A 51 23.36 -1.21 -5.40
CA ASP A 51 23.48 -2.62 -5.80
C ASP A 51 23.45 -3.61 -4.61
N LYS A 52 23.65 -3.13 -3.38
CA LYS A 52 23.76 -3.96 -2.17
C LYS A 52 22.69 -3.68 -1.13
N GLU A 53 21.94 -2.58 -1.26
CA GLU A 53 20.99 -2.12 -0.23
C GLU A 53 19.79 -1.40 -0.86
N LEU A 54 18.59 -1.80 -0.43
CA LEU A 54 17.32 -1.14 -0.75
C LEU A 54 16.55 -0.90 0.55
N ARG A 55 16.41 0.36 0.95
CA ARG A 55 15.76 0.80 2.21
C ARG A 55 14.91 2.04 1.98
#